data_AF-A0A927VD43-F1
#
_entry.id   AF-A0A927VD43-F1
#
_cell.length_a   1.000
_cell.length_b   1.000
_cell.length_c   1.000
_cell.angle_alpha   90.00
_cell.angle_beta   90.00
_cell.angle_gamma   90.00
#
_symmetry.space_group_name_H-M   'P 1'
#
loop_
_entity.id
_entity.type
_entity.pdbx_description
1 polymer ?
#
loop_
_entity_poly.entity_id
_entity_poly.type
_entity_poly.pdbx_seq_one_letter_code
_entity_poly.pdbx_strand_id
1 'polypeptide(L)'
;MYKVINEYTSKVNLQANDEIYNKISDLFNDITEIKKLSVSVSFNRYVLDIKLYNYSVKLAGDIFSIINTKLSYSYSSFFVRFNEGSCVRYRYITSNENKDAIYCDIIFS
;
A
#
# COMPACT_ATOMS: atom_id res chain seq x y z
N MET A 1 16.06 5.67 6.17
CA MET A 1 14.70 5.11 6.23
C MET A 1 14.48 3.91 5.30
N TYR A 2 14.80 3.94 4.00
CA TYR A 2 14.59 2.77 3.12
C TYR A 2 15.33 1.49 3.58
N LYS A 3 16.52 1.63 4.17
CA LYS A 3 17.29 0.51 4.74
C LYS A 3 16.51 -0.23 5.84
N VAL A 4 15.72 0.49 6.63
CA VAL A 4 14.93 -0.07 7.73
C VAL A 4 13.78 -0.92 7.20
N ILE A 5 13.11 -0.47 6.14
CA ILE A 5 12.09 -1.28 5.44
C ILE A 5 12.70 -2.57 4.91
N ASN A 6 13.84 -2.46 4.22
CA ASN A 6 14.49 -3.64 3.64
C ASN A 6 14.93 -4.63 4.72
N GLU A 7 15.50 -4.14 5.82
CA GLU A 7 15.87 -4.97 6.96
C GLU A 7 14.63 -5.62 7.62
N TYR A 8 13.55 -4.86 7.77
CA TYR A 8 12.29 -5.39 8.29
C TYR A 8 11.71 -6.48 7.39
N THR A 9 11.66 -6.27 6.05
CA THR A 9 11.22 -7.28 5.09
C THR A 9 12.04 -8.56 5.13
N SER A 10 13.30 -8.50 5.54
CA SER A 10 14.14 -9.70 5.67
C SER A 10 13.81 -10.57 6.89
N LYS A 11 13.07 -10.02 7.86
CA LYS A 11 12.72 -10.67 9.14
C LYS A 11 11.26 -11.15 9.21
N VAL A 12 10.46 -10.88 8.18
CA VAL A 12 9.04 -11.22 8.10
C VAL A 12 8.75 -12.09 6.89
N ASN A 13 7.70 -12.92 6.98
CA ASN A 13 7.26 -13.78 5.90
C ASN A 13 6.26 -13.02 5.03
N LEU A 14 6.67 -12.64 3.83
CA LEU A 14 5.80 -11.94 2.89
C LEU A 14 4.78 -12.90 2.27
N GLN A 15 3.50 -12.60 2.48
CA GLN A 15 2.39 -13.35 1.91
C GLN A 15 1.53 -12.44 1.02
N ALA A 16 1.11 -12.99 -0.11
CA ALA A 16 0.07 -12.42 -0.95
C ALA A 16 -1.14 -13.34 -0.89
N ASN A 17 -2.22 -12.89 -0.25
CA ASN A 17 -3.43 -13.68 -0.03
C ASN A 17 -4.62 -13.02 -0.74
N ASP A 18 -5.56 -13.84 -1.21
CA ASP A 18 -6.74 -13.39 -1.96
C ASP A 18 -7.63 -12.46 -1.12
N GLU A 19 -7.68 -12.64 0.20
CA GLU A 19 -8.40 -11.73 1.10
C GLU A 19 -7.92 -10.28 1.00
N ILE A 20 -6.60 -10.08 0.89
CA ILE A 20 -6.00 -8.75 0.81
C ILE A 20 -6.28 -8.15 -0.56
N TYR A 21 -6.17 -8.98 -1.62
CA TYR A 21 -6.52 -8.57 -2.96
C TYR A 21 -7.98 -8.12 -3.07
N ASN A 22 -8.90 -8.86 -2.45
CA ASN A 22 -10.32 -8.51 -2.40
C ASN A 22 -10.54 -7.20 -1.62
N LYS A 23 -9.91 -7.03 -0.44
CA LYS A 23 -9.98 -5.76 0.32
C LYS A 23 -9.48 -4.55 -0.48
N ILE A 24 -8.40 -4.73 -1.26
CA ILE A 24 -7.86 -3.67 -2.14
C ILE A 24 -8.83 -3.36 -3.28
N SER A 25 -9.49 -4.39 -3.81
CA SER A 25 -10.48 -4.23 -4.87
C SER A 25 -11.77 -3.55 -4.37
N ASP A 26 -12.22 -3.87 -3.16
CA ASP A 26 -13.37 -3.20 -2.52
C ASP A 26 -13.06 -1.73 -2.23
N LEU A 27 -11.84 -1.43 -1.76
CA LEU A 27 -11.36 -0.06 -1.55
C LEU A 27 -11.45 0.82 -2.82
N PHE A 28 -11.28 0.24 -4.00
CA PHE A 28 -11.41 0.97 -5.25
C PHE A 28 -12.84 1.41 -5.52
N ASN A 29 -13.82 0.54 -5.26
CA ASN A 29 -15.23 0.84 -5.49
C ASN A 29 -15.74 1.94 -4.56
N ASP A 30 -15.14 2.07 -3.37
CA ASP A 30 -15.55 3.05 -2.37
C ASP A 30 -15.03 4.48 -2.63
N ILE A 31 -13.98 4.65 -3.46
CA ILE A 31 -13.27 5.93 -3.60
C ILE A 31 -13.50 6.51 -5.00
N THR A 32 -14.37 7.52 -5.09
CA THR A 32 -14.80 8.17 -6.34
C THR A 32 -13.68 8.94 -7.05
N GLU A 33 -12.65 9.33 -6.32
CA GLU A 33 -11.52 10.14 -6.78
C GLU A 33 -10.50 9.33 -7.59
N ILE A 34 -10.60 8.00 -7.57
CA ILE A 34 -9.73 7.12 -8.34
C ILE A 34 -10.30 6.93 -9.76
N LYS A 35 -9.50 7.32 -10.75
CA LYS A 35 -9.78 7.11 -12.16
C LYS A 35 -9.46 5.69 -12.63
N LYS A 36 -8.35 5.14 -12.15
CA LYS A 36 -7.91 3.78 -12.51
C LYS A 36 -7.07 3.18 -11.38
N LEU A 37 -7.34 1.92 -11.05
CA LEU A 37 -6.48 1.09 -10.21
C LEU A 37 -5.91 -0.05 -11.05
N SER A 38 -4.61 -0.30 -10.92
CA SER A 38 -3.97 -1.52 -11.43
C SER A 38 -3.27 -2.21 -10.27
N VAL A 39 -3.66 -3.44 -9.98
CA VAL A 39 -3.06 -4.27 -8.94
C VAL A 39 -2.18 -5.32 -9.63
N SER A 40 -0.92 -5.41 -9.20
CA SER A 40 -0.02 -6.48 -9.64
C SER A 40 0.67 -7.11 -8.44
N VAL A 41 0.91 -8.41 -8.51
CA VAL A 41 1.63 -9.16 -7.47
C VAL A 41 2.93 -9.67 -8.08
N SER A 42 4.05 -9.37 -7.44
CA SER A 42 5.37 -9.82 -7.87
C SER A 42 6.19 -10.24 -6.64
N PHE A 43 6.65 -11.49 -6.59
CA PHE A 43 7.40 -12.05 -5.46
C PHE A 43 6.72 -11.81 -4.09
N ASN A 44 5.42 -12.09 -3.99
CA ASN A 44 4.58 -11.84 -2.80
C ASN A 44 4.52 -10.38 -2.35
N ARG A 45 4.76 -9.43 -3.26
CA ARG A 45 4.64 -7.99 -3.02
C ARG A 45 3.54 -7.44 -3.92
N TYR A 46 2.64 -6.69 -3.33
CA TYR A 46 1.63 -5.95 -4.07
C TYR A 46 2.24 -4.66 -4.60
N VAL A 47 1.92 -4.33 -5.85
CA VAL A 47 2.16 -3.03 -6.45
C VAL A 47 0.81 -2.50 -6.92
N LEU A 48 0.41 -1.37 -6.33
CA LEU A 48 -0.84 -0.66 -6.61
C LEU A 48 -0.51 0.60 -7.39
N ASP A 49 -0.89 0.66 -8.65
CA ASP A 49 -0.82 1.87 -9.46
C ASP A 49 -2.20 2.54 -9.49
N ILE A 50 -2.30 3.68 -8.82
CA ILE A 50 -3.52 4.44 -8.58
C ILE A 50 -3.44 5.75 -9.36
N LYS A 51 -4.29 5.89 -10.38
CA LYS A 51 -4.46 7.15 -11.11
C LYS A 51 -5.64 7.91 -10.54
N LEU A 52 -5.41 9.14 -10.12
CA LEU A 52 -6.41 10.05 -9.58
C LEU A 52 -6.99 10.91 -10.71
N TYR A 53 -8.24 11.37 -10.55
CA TYR A 53 -8.80 12.34 -11.50
C TYR A 53 -8.06 13.68 -11.45
N ASN A 54 -7.80 14.17 -10.23
CA ASN A 54 -7.06 15.40 -9.96
C ASN A 54 -5.94 15.08 -8.97
N TYR A 55 -4.75 14.77 -9.49
CA TYR A 55 -3.60 14.47 -8.64
C TYR A 55 -3.26 15.63 -7.70
N SER A 56 -3.12 15.30 -6.42
CA SER A 56 -2.61 16.19 -5.40
C SER A 56 -1.94 15.35 -4.31
N VAL A 57 -0.80 15.82 -3.80
CA VAL A 57 -0.08 15.16 -2.69
C VAL A 57 -0.98 15.05 -1.46
N LYS A 58 -1.86 16.03 -1.24
CA LYS A 58 -2.83 16.01 -0.13
C LYS A 58 -3.85 14.88 -0.32
N LEU A 59 -4.46 14.81 -1.50
CA LEU A 59 -5.47 13.81 -1.83
C LEU A 59 -4.90 12.39 -1.81
N ALA A 60 -3.67 12.20 -2.30
CA ALA A 60 -2.94 10.93 -2.17
C ALA A 60 -2.71 10.54 -0.69
N GLY A 61 -2.42 11.51 0.17
CA GLY A 61 -2.28 11.29 1.61
C GLY A 61 -3.59 10.91 2.30
N ASP A 62 -4.69 11.57 1.94
CA ASP A 62 -6.01 11.29 2.48
C ASP A 62 -6.47 9.87 2.10
N ILE A 63 -6.31 9.49 0.82
CA ILE A 63 -6.61 8.13 0.33
C ILE A 63 -5.70 7.09 1.01
N PHE A 64 -4.40 7.38 1.14
CA PHE A 64 -3.49 6.47 1.83
C PHE A 64 -3.89 6.23 3.29
N SER A 65 -4.41 7.24 4.00
CA SER A 65 -4.90 7.10 5.37
C SER A 65 -6.06 6.11 5.46
N ILE A 66 -6.99 6.17 4.51
CA ILE A 66 -8.11 5.22 4.39
C ILE A 66 -7.58 3.81 4.14
N ILE A 67 -6.65 3.66 3.18
CA ILE A 67 -6.03 2.37 2.86
C ILE A 67 -5.34 1.79 4.09
N ASN A 68 -4.54 2.59 4.81
CA ASN A 68 -3.86 2.14 6.01
C ASN A 68 -4.85 1.67 7.09
N THR A 69 -5.96 2.38 7.27
CA THR A 69 -7.00 2.01 8.24
C THR A 69 -7.66 0.67 7.89
N LYS A 70 -7.91 0.39 6.60
CA LYS A 70 -8.55 -0.86 6.17
C LYS A 70 -7.59 -2.05 6.03
N LEU A 71 -6.33 -1.82 5.68
CA LEU A 71 -5.34 -2.87 5.43
C LEU A 71 -4.45 -3.18 6.64
N SER A 72 -4.33 -2.29 7.61
CA SER A 72 -3.44 -2.52 8.76
C SER A 72 -3.86 -3.73 9.58
N TYR A 73 -2.90 -4.60 9.86
CA TYR A 73 -2.99 -5.57 10.94
C TYR A 73 -2.78 -4.88 12.29
N SER A 74 -3.37 -5.47 13.33
CA SER A 74 -3.35 -4.94 14.70
C SER A 74 -1.96 -4.83 15.31
N TYR A 75 -1.01 -5.68 14.90
CA TYR A 75 0.30 -5.76 15.56
C TYR A 75 1.26 -4.67 15.11
N SER A 76 1.51 -4.54 13.80
CA SER A 76 2.36 -3.47 13.30
C SER A 76 2.01 -3.02 11.89
N SER A 77 2.14 -1.72 11.65
CA SER A 77 2.10 -1.11 10.34
C SER A 77 3.16 -0.02 10.24
N PHE A 78 3.85 0.03 9.10
CA PHE A 78 4.90 1.00 8.83
C PHE A 78 4.83 1.45 7.38
N PHE A 79 5.09 2.74 7.14
CA PHE A 79 5.17 3.26 5.78
C PHE A 79 6.26 4.32 5.62
N VAL A 80 6.76 4.41 4.40
CA VAL A 80 7.60 5.53 3.95
C VAL A 80 7.02 6.12 2.69
N ARG A 81 6.84 7.44 2.70
CA ARG A 81 6.39 8.23 1.55
C ARG A 81 7.58 8.81 0.80
N PHE A 82 7.58 8.65 -0.52
CA PHE A 82 8.48 9.28 -1.46
C PHE A 82 7.68 10.23 -2.36
N ASN A 83 8.05 11.52 -2.36
CA ASN A 83 7.43 12.51 -3.24
C ASN A 83 8.31 12.63 -4.50
N GLU A 84 7.87 12.03 -5.59
CA GLU A 84 8.59 11.96 -6.86
C GLU A 84 7.98 12.95 -7.87
N GLY A 85 7.86 14.22 -7.46
CA GLY A 85 7.32 15.31 -8.29
C GLY A 85 5.86 15.09 -8.71
N SER A 86 5.67 14.47 -9.87
CA SER A 86 4.35 14.16 -10.46
C SER A 86 3.66 12.94 -9.86
N CYS A 87 4.33 12.17 -9.00
CA CYS A 87 3.73 11.04 -8.30
C CYS A 87 4.16 10.97 -6.83
N VAL A 88 3.34 10.29 -6.03
CA VAL A 88 3.67 9.95 -4.64
C VAL A 88 3.68 8.44 -4.49
N ARG A 89 4.78 7.90 -3.98
CA ARG A 89 4.94 6.48 -3.72
C ARG A 89 4.97 6.19 -2.22
N TYR A 90 4.15 5.26 -1.78
CA TYR A 90 4.15 4.75 -0.41
C TYR A 90 4.61 3.31 -0.42
N ARG A 91 5.72 3.04 0.27
CA ARG A 91 6.09 1.68 0.63
C ARG A 91 5.46 1.36 1.96
N TYR A 92 4.48 0.48 1.93
CA TYR A 92 3.67 0.10 3.07
C TYR A 92 3.95 -1.36 3.45
N ILE A 93 4.15 -1.59 4.73
CA ILE A 93 4.24 -2.93 5.30
C ILE A 93 3.34 -3.00 6.52
N THR A 94 2.62 -4.11 6.65
CA THR A 94 1.91 -4.44 7.88
C THR A 94 2.13 -5.91 8.21
N SER A 95 2.21 -6.24 9.50
CA SER A 95 2.45 -7.60 9.97
C SER A 95 1.47 -8.01 11.06
N ASN A 96 1.22 -9.32 11.13
CA ASN A 96 0.55 -9.95 12.25
C ASN A 96 1.58 -10.46 13.29
N GLU A 97 1.11 -10.96 14.43
CA GLU A 97 1.92 -11.52 15.54
C GLU A 97 2.78 -12.71 15.09
N ASN A 98 2.30 -13.48 14.11
CA ASN A 98 3.00 -14.64 13.54
C ASN A 98 4.16 -14.29 12.60
N LYS A 99 4.53 -13.00 12.47
CA LYS A 99 5.50 -12.46 11.50
C LYS A 99 5.12 -12.63 10.03
N ASP A 100 3.89 -13.03 9.75
CA ASP A 100 3.31 -12.92 8.41
C ASP A 100 3.04 -11.45 8.12
N ALA A 101 3.51 -10.99 6.97
CA ALA A 101 3.46 -9.59 6.60
C ALA A 101 3.00 -9.40 5.16
N ILE A 102 2.34 -8.27 4.94
CA ILE A 102 1.93 -7.79 3.63
C ILE A 102 2.84 -6.64 3.29
N TYR A 103 3.39 -6.68 2.09
CA TYR A 103 4.09 -5.56 1.50
C TYR A 103 3.26 -5.01 0.34
N CYS A 104 2.96 -3.72 0.39
CA CYS A 104 2.29 -2.99 -0.67
C CYS A 104 3.12 -1.78 -1.09
N ASP A 105 3.36 -1.65 -2.38
CA ASP A 105 3.95 -0.47 -2.98
C ASP A 105 2.86 0.31 -3.72
N ILE A 106 2.48 1.45 -3.18
CA ILE A 106 1.32 2.22 -3.62
C ILE A 106 1.81 3.47 -4.34
N ILE A 107 1.49 3.60 -5.61
CA ILE A 107 1.90 4.70 -6.46
C ILE A 107 0.65 5.50 -6.81
N PHE A 108 0.64 6.78 -6.43
CA PHE A 108 -0.39 7.74 -6.81
C PHE A 108 0.12 8.65 -7.91
N SER A 109 -0.63 8.76 -9.00
CA SER A 109 -0.37 9.66 -10.14
C SER A 109 -1.63 10.33 -10.66
#